data_AF-S3N3Z8-F1
#
_entry.id   AF-S3N3Z8-F1
#
_cell.length_a   1.000
_cell.length_b   1.000
_cell.length_c   1.000
_cell.angle_alpha   90.00
_cell.angle_beta   90.00
_cell.angle_gamma   90.00
#
_symmetry.space_group_name_H-M   'P 1'
#
loop_
_entity.id
_entity.type
_entity.pdbx_description
1 polymer ?
#
loop_
_entity_poly.entity_id
_entity_poly.type
_entity_poly.pdbx_seq_one_letter_code
_entity_poly.pdbx_strand_id
1 'polypeptide(L)'
;MIQTMKKLSLIVLMSAPLTACFIGSFGPLPMDVNRKNEYLEYPWGGIVKDCQGKALGAADSPWTQAFWDYNHLPHGTIDFVCVDGKAYLPGQQPKAK
;
A
#
# COMPACT_ATOMS: atom_id res chain seq x y z
N MET A 1 63.49 -14.40 -23.40
CA MET A 1 63.22 -15.83 -23.64
C MET A 1 62.15 -15.93 -24.72
N ILE A 2 62.38 -16.79 -25.71
CA ILE A 2 61.80 -16.78 -27.05
C ILE A 2 60.36 -17.30 -27.05
N GLN A 3 59.57 -16.62 -27.88
CA GLN A 3 58.21 -16.85 -28.32
C GLN A 3 57.98 -18.24 -28.95
N THR A 4 56.91 -18.94 -28.56
CA THR A 4 56.30 -19.97 -29.41
C THR A 4 54.77 -19.83 -29.38
N MET A 5 54.26 -19.24 -30.46
CA MET A 5 52.86 -19.34 -30.87
C MET A 5 52.61 -20.72 -31.47
N LYS A 6 51.48 -21.36 -31.14
CA LYS A 6 50.56 -22.04 -32.08
C LYS A 6 49.58 -22.92 -31.29
N LYS A 7 48.30 -22.56 -31.31
CA LYS A 7 47.25 -23.37 -31.94
C LYS A 7 45.96 -22.55 -31.97
N LEU A 8 45.67 -22.04 -33.16
CA LEU A 8 44.33 -21.61 -33.55
C LEU A 8 43.47 -22.89 -33.59
N SER A 9 42.54 -23.04 -32.65
CA SER A 9 41.51 -24.07 -32.73
C SER A 9 40.16 -23.38 -32.56
N LEU A 10 39.54 -23.14 -33.72
CA LEU A 10 38.27 -22.47 -33.93
C LEU A 10 37.17 -23.51 -33.73
N ILE A 11 36.41 -23.45 -32.62
CA ILE A 11 35.23 -24.30 -32.43
C ILE A 11 34.06 -23.49 -31.84
N VAL A 12 33.22 -23.04 -32.77
CA VAL A 12 31.74 -23.08 -32.78
C VAL A 12 30.98 -22.28 -31.70
N LEU A 13 30.40 -21.16 -32.17
CA LEU A 13 29.17 -20.54 -31.68
C LEU A 13 28.10 -21.60 -31.45
N MET A 14 27.62 -21.70 -30.20
CA MET A 14 26.25 -22.12 -29.93
C MET A 14 25.59 -21.03 -29.09
N SER A 15 25.02 -20.05 -29.79
CA SER A 15 23.97 -19.19 -29.28
C SER A 15 22.67 -19.99 -29.17
N ALA A 16 22.06 -20.06 -28.00
CA ALA A 16 20.61 -20.11 -27.80
C ALA A 16 20.26 -20.25 -26.31
N PRO A 17 19.08 -19.83 -25.86
CA PRO A 17 18.42 -18.54 -26.07
C PRO A 17 18.20 -17.84 -24.72
N LEU A 18 17.87 -16.54 -24.77
CA LEU A 18 17.32 -15.81 -23.63
C LEU A 18 16.03 -16.47 -23.12
N THR A 19 15.66 -16.06 -21.89
CA THR A 19 14.31 -16.11 -21.32
C THR A 19 13.76 -17.45 -20.84
N ALA A 20 13.78 -17.63 -19.52
CA ALA A 20 12.52 -17.57 -18.80
C ALA A 20 12.66 -16.51 -17.70
N CYS A 21 12.30 -15.26 -18.03
CA CYS A 21 11.76 -14.41 -17.00
C CYS A 21 10.54 -15.17 -16.49
N PHE A 22 10.57 -15.65 -15.25
CA PHE A 22 9.31 -15.84 -14.55
C PHE A 22 8.74 -14.44 -14.35
N ILE A 23 8.10 -13.95 -15.41
CA ILE A 23 6.92 -13.10 -15.35
C ILE A 23 5.84 -14.00 -14.74
N GLY A 24 6.06 -14.38 -13.47
CA GLY A 24 4.97 -14.63 -12.56
C GLY A 24 4.39 -13.25 -12.33
N SER A 25 3.54 -12.85 -13.27
CA SER A 25 2.67 -11.70 -13.15
C SER A 25 1.81 -11.93 -11.90
N PHE A 26 2.35 -11.59 -10.73
CA PHE A 26 1.57 -10.77 -9.83
C PHE A 26 1.51 -9.38 -10.48
N GLY A 27 0.88 -9.31 -11.67
CA GLY A 27 0.10 -8.13 -11.98
C GLY A 27 -0.77 -7.90 -10.75
N PRO A 28 -1.03 -6.65 -10.36
CA PRO A 28 -1.89 -6.39 -9.22
C PRO A 28 -3.11 -7.26 -9.45
N LEU A 29 -3.28 -8.27 -8.58
CA LEU A 29 -4.53 -9.01 -8.51
C LEU A 29 -5.58 -7.91 -8.55
N PRO A 30 -6.64 -8.01 -9.39
CA PRO A 30 -7.70 -7.03 -9.31
C PRO A 30 -8.08 -7.00 -7.83
N MET A 31 -7.70 -5.91 -7.14
CA MET A 31 -8.19 -5.62 -5.81
C MET A 31 -9.66 -5.70 -6.04
N ASP A 32 -10.30 -6.71 -5.47
CA ASP A 32 -11.71 -6.99 -5.70
C ASP A 32 -12.43 -5.75 -5.17
N VAL A 33 -12.69 -4.80 -6.08
CA VAL A 33 -13.26 -3.47 -5.78
C VAL A 33 -14.70 -3.65 -5.26
N ASN A 34 -15.19 -4.89 -5.23
CA ASN A 34 -16.49 -5.30 -4.77
C ASN A 34 -16.43 -6.07 -3.43
N ARG A 35 -15.26 -6.17 -2.79
CA ARG A 35 -15.20 -6.59 -1.39
C ARG A 35 -15.70 -5.43 -0.53
N LYS A 36 -16.93 -5.55 -0.04
CA LYS A 36 -17.37 -4.75 1.10
C LYS A 36 -16.48 -5.11 2.29
N ASN A 37 -15.40 -4.36 2.47
CA ASN A 37 -14.54 -4.52 3.63
C ASN A 37 -15.36 -4.17 4.87
N GLU A 38 -15.29 -5.03 5.89
CA GLU A 38 -15.97 -4.79 7.17
C GLU A 38 -15.45 -3.51 7.86
N TYR A 39 -14.22 -3.12 7.51
CA TYR A 39 -13.50 -1.98 8.08
C TYR A 39 -13.04 -1.00 7.00
N LEU A 40 -12.84 0.25 7.40
CA LEU A 40 -12.09 1.22 6.60
C LEU A 40 -10.61 0.82 6.56
N GLU A 41 -10.01 0.94 5.39
CA GLU A 41 -8.62 0.60 5.15
C GLU A 41 -7.89 1.75 4.48
N TYR A 42 -6.60 1.91 4.81
CA TYR A 42 -5.74 2.83 4.09
C TYR A 42 -5.42 2.31 2.68
N PRO A 43 -5.18 3.19 1.69
CA PRO A 43 -4.81 2.78 0.33
C PRO A 43 -3.53 1.92 0.25
N TRP A 44 -2.61 2.08 1.20
CA TRP A 44 -1.39 1.28 1.33
C TRP A 44 -1.55 0.04 2.23
N GLY A 45 -2.77 -0.23 2.69
CA GLY A 45 -3.11 -1.33 3.57
C GLY A 45 -3.12 -0.95 5.06
N GLY A 46 -3.89 -1.72 5.84
CA GLY A 46 -4.08 -1.53 7.27
C GLY A 46 -5.42 -0.89 7.61
N ILE A 47 -5.96 -1.25 8.77
CA ILE A 47 -7.27 -0.82 9.24
C ILE A 47 -7.18 0.57 9.86
N VAL A 48 -8.08 1.47 9.46
CA VAL A 48 -8.23 2.80 10.06
C VAL A 48 -8.83 2.64 11.46
N LYS A 49 -8.19 3.27 12.45
CA LYS A 49 -8.61 3.22 13.85
C LYS A 49 -9.00 4.60 14.36
N ASP A 50 -9.97 4.65 15.26
CA ASP A 50 -10.36 5.85 15.97
C ASP A 50 -9.29 6.30 16.99
N CYS A 51 -9.55 7.42 17.67
CA CYS A 51 -8.65 7.97 18.68
C CYS A 51 -8.54 7.14 19.97
N GLN A 52 -9.33 6.07 20.11
CA GLN A 52 -9.24 5.08 21.17
C GLN A 52 -8.54 3.79 20.72
N GLY A 53 -8.11 3.71 19.46
CA GLY A 53 -7.49 2.53 18.87
C GLY A 53 -8.47 1.46 18.39
N LYS A 54 -9.78 1.74 18.35
CA LYS A 54 -10.80 0.83 17.82
C LYS A 54 -10.90 0.96 16.32
N ALA A 55 -11.08 -0.16 15.62
CA ALA A 55 -11.25 -0.17 14.18
C ALA A 55 -12.53 0.56 13.75
N LEU A 56 -12.43 1.44 12.77
CA LEU A 56 -13.60 2.01 12.11
C LEU A 56 -14.13 1.00 11.10
N GLY A 57 -15.46 0.81 11.13
CA GLY A 57 -16.14 -0.06 10.18
C GLY A 57 -16.18 0.59 8.79
N ALA A 58 -16.77 -0.11 7.82
CA ALA A 58 -17.04 0.43 6.49
C ALA A 58 -17.64 1.85 6.49
N ALA A 59 -17.48 2.60 5.40
CA ALA A 59 -17.96 3.98 5.30
C ALA A 59 -19.48 4.15 5.44
N ASP A 60 -20.26 3.13 5.10
CA ASP A 60 -21.72 3.07 5.27
C ASP A 60 -22.13 2.60 6.67
N SER A 61 -21.18 2.29 7.54
CA SER A 61 -21.47 1.84 8.89
C SER A 61 -21.97 2.99 9.78
N PRO A 62 -23.07 2.80 10.54
CA PRO A 62 -23.62 3.82 11.42
C PRO A 62 -22.63 4.35 12.46
N TRP A 63 -21.76 3.49 13.01
CA TRP A 63 -20.77 3.92 14.02
C TRP A 63 -19.63 4.72 13.41
N THR A 64 -19.22 4.40 12.17
CA THR A 64 -18.22 5.16 11.43
C THR A 64 -18.74 6.53 11.03
N GLN A 65 -20.00 6.61 10.57
CA GLN A 65 -20.66 7.88 10.28
C GLN A 65 -20.78 8.75 11.54
N ALA A 66 -21.21 8.16 12.66
CA ALA A 66 -21.26 8.86 13.94
C ALA A 66 -19.89 9.37 14.40
N PHE A 67 -18.81 8.61 14.14
CA PHE A 67 -17.45 9.07 14.41
C PHE A 67 -17.11 10.33 13.60
N TRP A 68 -17.42 10.37 12.29
CA TRP A 68 -17.18 11.56 11.48
C TRP A 68 -18.02 12.75 11.94
N ASP A 69 -19.30 12.53 12.22
CA ASP A 69 -20.21 13.58 12.68
C ASP A 69 -19.78 14.17 14.02
N TYR A 70 -19.43 13.33 14.99
CA TYR A 70 -18.97 13.77 16.31
C TYR A 70 -17.69 14.62 16.25
N ASN A 71 -16.80 14.30 15.31
CA ASN A 71 -15.55 15.01 15.11
C ASN A 71 -15.65 16.15 14.08
N HIS A 72 -16.83 16.37 13.48
CA HIS A 72 -17.06 17.30 12.38
C HIS A 72 -16.12 17.07 11.17
N LEU A 73 -15.88 15.80 10.85
CA LEU A 73 -15.10 15.40 9.69
C LEU A 73 -16.01 15.11 8.49
N PRO A 74 -15.56 15.37 7.26
CA PRO A 74 -16.25 14.87 6.07
C PRO A 74 -16.38 13.34 6.10
N HIS A 75 -17.50 12.82 5.60
CA HIS A 75 -17.69 11.37 5.50
C HIS A 75 -16.67 10.77 4.52
N GLY A 76 -16.10 9.63 4.89
CA GLY A 76 -14.99 9.00 4.15
C GLY A 76 -13.60 9.46 4.59
N THR A 77 -13.47 10.37 5.56
CA THR A 77 -12.16 10.82 6.04
C THR A 77 -11.44 9.67 6.74
N ILE A 78 -10.30 9.26 6.17
CA ILE A 78 -9.37 8.27 6.75
C ILE A 78 -8.08 8.91 7.27
N ASP A 79 -7.76 10.11 6.80
CA ASP A 79 -6.60 10.90 7.21
C ASP A 79 -7.01 11.94 8.25
N PHE A 80 -6.75 11.63 9.52
CA PHE A 80 -7.00 12.52 10.64
C PHE A 80 -5.93 12.34 11.72
N VAL A 81 -5.81 13.34 12.58
CA VAL A 81 -4.94 13.30 13.77
C VAL A 81 -5.80 13.33 15.03
N CYS A 82 -5.35 12.62 16.06
CA CYS A 82 -6.03 12.57 17.35
C CYS A 82 -5.33 13.49 18.35
N VAL A 83 -6.08 14.44 18.93
CA VAL A 83 -5.63 15.32 20.00
C VAL A 83 -6.67 15.28 21.11
N ASP A 84 -6.25 14.92 22.32
CA ASP A 84 -7.12 14.78 23.51
C ASP A 84 -8.37 13.91 23.27
N GLY A 85 -8.22 12.84 22.49
CA GLY A 85 -9.30 11.90 22.16
C GLY A 85 -10.27 12.38 21.07
N LYS A 86 -10.04 13.56 20.49
CA LYS A 86 -10.82 14.10 19.37
C LYS A 86 -10.04 14.05 18.06
N ALA A 87 -10.71 13.70 16.98
CA ALA A 87 -10.13 13.62 15.65
C ALA A 87 -10.24 14.98 14.94
N TYR A 88 -9.19 15.35 14.21
CA TYR A 88 -9.10 16.59 13.43
C TYR A 88 -8.49 16.33 12.07
N LEU A 89 -8.86 17.12 11.07
CA LEU A 89 -8.10 17.16 9.83
C LEU A 89 -6.68 17.67 10.12
N PRO A 90 -5.66 17.13 9.45
CA PRO A 90 -4.29 17.62 9.60
C PRO A 90 -4.19 19.14 9.35
N GLY A 91 -3.63 19.85 10.31
CA GLY A 91 -3.51 21.32 10.31
C GLY A 91 -4.68 22.06 10.96
N GLN A 92 -5.79 21.39 11.24
CA GLN A 92 -6.94 21.96 11.97
C GLN A 92 -6.96 21.61 13.45
N GLN A 93 -6.01 20.81 13.93
CA GLN A 93 -5.89 20.51 15.35
C GLN A 93 -5.57 21.77 16.18
N PRO A 94 -5.99 21.83 17.46
CA PRO A 94 -5.62 22.89 18.37
C PRO A 94 -4.09 23.00 18.47
N LYS A 95 -3.58 24.23 18.50
CA LYS A 95 -2.17 24.46 18.84
C LYS A 95 -2.00 24.14 20.32
N ALA A 96 -0.96 23.38 20.66
CA ALA A 96 -0.55 23.18 22.05
C ALA A 96 -0.41 24.57 22.70
N LYS A 97 -1.00 24.72 23.90
CA LYS A 97 -0.86 25.94 24.70
C LYS A 97 0.51 26.00 25.35
#